data_AF-L0DHK4-F1
#
_entry.id   AF-L0DHK4-F1
#
_cell.length_a   1.000
_cell.length_b   1.000
_cell.length_c   1.000
_cell.angle_alpha   90.00
_cell.angle_beta   90.00
_cell.angle_gamma   90.00
#
_symmetry.space_group_name_H-M   'P 1'
#
loop_
_entity.id
_entity.type
_entity.pdbx_description
1 polymer ?
#
loop_
_entity_poly.entity_id
_entity_poly.type
_entity_poly.pdbx_seq_one_letter_code
_entity_poly.pdbx_strand_id
1 'polypeptide(L)'
;MSTGTARPLSLLHVDFEGLYTRHLGRHSQAGININHLLALAMLWFGVYAFLTQGARLVGVPSPWGVPVGLATAYLLVIGMHSPPRVILATAAFLALLVGSVVALPTVPGWAAPLFLLLAPIGYKVQAWGHKVWTIAADMSDFNRRFPPGRDLNLILLFYEVPICLNYLVFRPRDWRR
;
A
#
# COMPACT_ATOMS: atom_id res chain seq x y z
N MET A 1 -21.91 -18.86 26.33
CA MET A 1 -21.55 -18.17 25.07
C MET A 1 -20.04 -18.26 24.93
N SER A 2 -19.56 -18.96 23.90
CA SER A 2 -18.12 -19.17 23.67
C SER A 2 -17.46 -17.84 23.37
N THR A 3 -16.59 -17.38 24.26
CA THR A 3 -15.61 -16.32 24.00
C THR A 3 -14.57 -16.88 23.04
N GLY A 4 -14.92 -16.96 21.75
CA GLY A 4 -13.97 -17.24 20.70
C GLY A 4 -12.89 -16.18 20.76
N THR A 5 -11.73 -16.55 21.30
CA THR A 5 -10.52 -15.72 21.31
C THR A 5 -10.26 -15.33 19.86
N ALA A 6 -10.52 -14.06 19.52
CA ALA A 6 -10.16 -13.52 18.22
C ALA A 6 -8.67 -13.79 18.03
N ARG A 7 -8.31 -14.54 16.98
CA ARG A 7 -6.89 -14.84 16.71
C ARG A 7 -6.13 -13.52 16.61
N PRO A 8 -4.93 -13.43 17.19
CA PRO A 8 -4.10 -12.24 17.05
C PRO A 8 -3.83 -11.99 15.56
N LEU A 9 -3.99 -10.74 15.16
CA LEU A 9 -3.64 -10.25 13.82
C LEU A 9 -2.18 -10.59 13.52
N SER A 10 -1.94 -11.32 12.44
CA SER A 10 -0.60 -11.72 12.01
C SER A 10 -0.50 -11.62 10.49
N LEU A 11 0.68 -11.25 10.00
CA LEU A 11 0.97 -11.30 8.55
C LEU A 11 0.85 -12.71 7.96
N LEU A 12 0.87 -13.75 8.79
CA LEU A 12 0.67 -15.14 8.37
C LEU A 12 -0.81 -15.56 8.35
N HIS A 13 -1.70 -14.75 8.89
CA HIS A 13 -3.13 -15.03 9.01
C HIS A 13 -3.92 -13.73 8.86
N VAL A 14 -4.10 -13.30 7.61
CA VAL A 14 -4.83 -12.07 7.28
C VAL A 14 -6.20 -12.40 6.67
N ASP A 15 -7.27 -11.84 7.24
CA ASP A 15 -8.61 -11.83 6.65
C ASP A 15 -8.75 -10.61 5.73
N PHE A 16 -8.50 -10.81 4.43
CA PHE A 16 -8.56 -9.74 3.45
C PHE A 16 -9.95 -9.10 3.35
N GLU A 17 -11.03 -9.89 3.43
CA GLU A 17 -12.40 -9.36 3.31
C GLU A 17 -12.78 -8.56 4.56
N GLY A 18 -12.34 -9.00 5.75
CA GLY A 18 -12.47 -8.25 6.98
C GLY A 18 -11.73 -6.90 6.92
N LEU A 19 -10.49 -6.89 6.41
CA LEU A 19 -9.74 -5.65 6.19
C LEU A 19 -10.40 -4.74 5.14
N TYR A 20 -10.91 -5.31 4.06
CA TYR A 20 -11.64 -4.58 3.03
C TYR A 20 -12.92 -3.93 3.57
N THR A 21 -13.70 -4.67 4.37
CA THR A 21 -14.91 -4.16 5.02
C THR A 21 -14.59 -3.00 5.94
N ARG A 22 -13.50 -3.11 6.72
CA ARG A 22 -13.02 -2.02 7.55
C ARG A 22 -12.64 -0.80 6.73
N HIS A 23 -11.93 -1.02 5.64
CA HIS A 23 -11.52 0.03 4.74
C HIS A 23 -12.72 0.78 4.19
N LEU A 24 -13.77 0.08 3.74
CA LEU A 24 -15.03 0.71 3.34
C LEU A 24 -15.65 1.57 4.46
N GLY A 25 -15.56 1.12 5.71
CA GLY A 25 -16.07 1.88 6.84
C GLY A 25 -15.33 3.21 7.10
N ARG A 26 -14.09 3.37 6.63
CA ARG A 26 -13.31 4.61 6.79
C ARG A 26 -13.09 5.39 5.49
N HIS A 27 -13.15 4.69 4.36
CA HIS A 27 -12.73 5.17 3.05
C HIS A 27 -13.74 4.72 1.99
N SER A 28 -15.04 4.94 2.23
CA SER A 28 -16.10 4.57 1.26
C SER A 28 -16.10 5.44 0.01
N GLN A 29 -15.44 6.59 0.03
CA GLN A 29 -15.47 7.54 -1.06
C GLN A 29 -14.39 7.23 -2.10
N ALA A 30 -14.70 7.30 -3.40
CA ALA A 30 -13.71 6.98 -4.44
C ALA A 30 -12.50 7.93 -4.43
N GLY A 31 -12.70 9.21 -4.13
CA GLY A 31 -11.63 10.21 -4.08
C GLY A 31 -10.54 9.90 -3.06
N ILE A 32 -10.90 9.47 -1.85
CA ILE A 32 -9.92 9.11 -0.82
C ILE A 32 -9.10 7.88 -1.20
N ASN A 33 -9.71 6.90 -1.90
CA ASN A 33 -9.02 5.72 -2.40
C ASN A 33 -7.99 6.07 -3.48
N ILE A 34 -8.35 6.95 -4.42
CA ILE A 34 -7.44 7.45 -5.44
C ILE A 34 -6.29 8.23 -4.77
N ASN A 35 -6.61 9.08 -3.80
CA ASN A 35 -5.63 9.86 -3.06
C ASN A 35 -4.65 8.98 -2.26
N HIS A 36 -5.15 7.92 -1.61
CA HIS A 36 -4.33 6.91 -0.93
C HIS A 36 -3.39 6.21 -1.90
N LEU A 37 -3.91 5.73 -3.03
CA LEU A 37 -3.11 5.02 -4.02
C LEU A 37 -2.02 5.93 -4.61
N LEU A 38 -2.34 7.21 -4.88
CA LEU A 38 -1.38 8.21 -5.33
C LEU A 38 -0.28 8.46 -4.28
N ALA A 39 -0.67 8.69 -3.02
CA ALA A 39 0.26 8.93 -1.93
C ALA A 39 1.23 7.75 -1.72
N LEU A 40 0.71 6.52 -1.74
CA LEU A 40 1.49 5.30 -1.63
C LEU A 40 2.42 5.12 -2.84
N ALA A 41 1.94 5.39 -4.05
CA ALA A 41 2.77 5.34 -5.26
C ALA A 41 3.95 6.32 -5.17
N MET A 42 3.71 7.56 -4.70
CA MET A 42 4.77 8.55 -4.49
C MET A 42 5.80 8.08 -3.46
N LEU A 43 5.34 7.55 -2.32
CA LEU A 43 6.20 7.04 -1.26
C LEU A 43 7.06 5.88 -1.76
N TRP A 44 6.44 4.88 -2.39
CA TRP A 44 7.15 3.70 -2.86
C TRP A 44 8.10 4.03 -4.01
N PHE A 45 7.68 4.90 -4.93
CA PHE A 45 8.58 5.41 -5.98
C PHE A 45 9.80 6.08 -5.36
N GLY A 46 9.62 6.96 -4.38
CA GLY A 46 10.72 7.65 -3.71
C GLY A 46 11.72 6.70 -3.06
N VAL A 47 11.22 5.71 -2.32
CA VAL A 47 12.06 4.69 -1.67
C VAL A 47 12.77 3.82 -2.72
N TYR A 48 12.04 3.31 -3.71
CA TYR A 48 12.60 2.42 -4.73
C TYR A 48 13.62 3.16 -5.60
N ALA A 49 13.34 4.40 -6.00
CA ALA A 49 14.27 5.25 -6.74
C ALA A 49 15.52 5.54 -5.93
N PHE A 50 15.41 5.94 -4.66
CA PHE A 50 16.57 6.16 -3.79
C PHE A 50 17.47 4.92 -3.71
N LEU A 51 16.90 3.75 -3.42
CA LEU A 51 17.66 2.50 -3.30
C LEU A 51 18.28 2.07 -4.63
N THR A 52 17.55 2.23 -5.75
CA THR A 52 18.06 1.91 -7.09
C THR A 52 19.22 2.82 -7.48
N GLN A 53 19.13 4.12 -7.19
CA GLN A 53 20.22 5.07 -7.43
C GLN A 53 21.42 4.77 -6.53
N GLY A 54 21.19 4.45 -5.26
CA GLY A 54 22.25 3.98 -4.36
C GLY A 54 22.98 2.76 -4.93
N ALA A 55 22.25 1.75 -5.41
CA ALA A 55 22.82 0.57 -6.04
C ALA A 55 23.65 0.91 -7.30
N ARG A 56 23.18 1.83 -8.13
CA ARG A 56 23.93 2.33 -9.31
C ARG A 56 25.22 3.03 -8.89
N LEU A 57 25.15 3.91 -7.89
CA LEU A 57 26.29 4.72 -7.43
C LEU A 57 27.40 3.88 -6.79
N VAL A 58 27.07 2.76 -6.14
CA VAL A 58 28.06 1.83 -5.58
C VAL A 58 28.48 0.72 -6.56
N GLY A 59 28.02 0.77 -7.81
CA GLY A 59 28.45 -0.15 -8.86
C GLY A 59 27.85 -1.56 -8.77
N VAL A 60 26.65 -1.73 -8.21
CA VAL A 60 25.94 -3.02 -8.23
C VAL A 60 25.72 -3.46 -9.70
N PRO A 61 26.12 -4.68 -10.11
CA PRO A 61 26.02 -5.10 -11.51
C PRO A 61 24.61 -5.13 -12.09
N SER A 62 23.60 -5.36 -11.25
CA SER A 62 22.18 -5.42 -11.65
C SER A 62 21.32 -4.56 -10.73
N PRO A 63 21.40 -3.22 -10.85
CA PRO A 63 20.70 -2.32 -9.93
C PRO A 63 19.17 -2.39 -10.07
N TRP A 64 18.68 -2.83 -11.23
CA TRP A 64 17.27 -3.12 -11.48
C TRP A 64 16.74 -4.28 -10.61
N GLY A 65 17.63 -5.15 -10.10
CA GLY A 65 17.27 -6.24 -9.20
C GLY A 65 16.74 -5.75 -7.86
N VAL A 66 17.11 -4.52 -7.44
CA VAL A 66 16.62 -3.93 -6.18
C VAL A 66 15.11 -3.67 -6.20
N PRO A 67 14.56 -2.84 -7.09
CA PRO A 67 13.12 -2.57 -7.11
C PRO A 67 12.31 -3.81 -7.52
N VAL A 68 12.85 -4.67 -8.40
CA VAL A 68 12.21 -5.95 -8.77
C VAL A 68 12.13 -6.87 -7.55
N GLY A 69 13.23 -7.08 -6.82
CA GLY A 69 13.27 -7.95 -5.64
C GLY A 69 12.34 -7.48 -4.53
N LEU A 70 12.28 -6.16 -4.27
CA LEU A 70 11.34 -5.57 -3.31
C LEU A 70 9.88 -5.79 -3.72
N ALA A 71 9.55 -5.56 -5.00
CA ALA A 71 8.20 -5.79 -5.51
C ALA A 71 7.80 -7.27 -5.46
N THR A 72 8.71 -8.18 -5.80
CA THR A 72 8.49 -9.63 -5.71
C THR A 72 8.29 -10.06 -4.26
N ALA A 73 9.14 -9.62 -3.33
CA ALA A 73 9.00 -9.93 -1.90
C ALA A 73 7.65 -9.45 -1.35
N TYR A 74 7.23 -8.24 -1.73
CA TYR A 74 5.93 -7.70 -1.36
C TYR A 74 4.76 -8.52 -1.96
N LEU A 75 4.84 -8.92 -3.24
CA LEU A 75 3.83 -9.78 -3.87
C LEU A 75 3.70 -11.15 -3.18
N LEU A 76 4.82 -11.73 -2.75
CA LEU A 76 4.81 -12.99 -2.00
C LEU A 76 4.06 -12.83 -0.69
N VAL A 77 4.29 -11.73 0.05
CA VAL A 77 3.61 -11.47 1.33
C VAL A 77 2.10 -11.32 1.11
N ILE A 78 1.67 -10.43 0.20
CA ILE A 78 0.23 -10.20 0.00
C ILE A 78 -0.47 -11.40 -0.66
N GLY A 79 0.27 -12.17 -1.47
CA GLY A 79 -0.24 -13.29 -2.25
C GLY A 79 -0.72 -14.46 -1.40
N MET A 80 -0.25 -14.56 -0.16
CA MET A 80 -0.71 -15.61 0.78
C MET A 80 -2.18 -15.46 1.19
N HIS A 81 -2.73 -14.24 1.12
CA HIS A 81 -4.04 -13.95 1.71
C HIS A 81 -4.99 -13.13 0.80
N SER A 82 -4.50 -12.64 -0.33
CA SER A 82 -5.30 -11.81 -1.24
C SER A 82 -6.00 -12.64 -2.32
N PRO A 83 -7.20 -12.26 -2.79
CA PRO A 83 -7.83 -12.92 -3.93
C PRO A 83 -6.96 -12.83 -5.20
N PRO A 84 -6.93 -13.86 -6.08
CA PRO A 84 -6.07 -13.86 -7.28
C PRO A 84 -6.22 -12.63 -8.18
N ARG A 85 -7.45 -12.14 -8.38
CA ARG A 85 -7.71 -10.91 -9.15
C ARG A 85 -7.02 -9.67 -8.56
N VAL A 86 -6.97 -9.58 -7.22
CA VAL A 86 -6.34 -8.48 -6.50
C VAL A 86 -4.81 -8.59 -6.59
N ILE A 87 -4.29 -9.81 -6.52
CA ILE A 87 -2.86 -10.08 -6.75
C ILE A 87 -2.47 -9.62 -8.14
N LEU A 88 -3.24 -9.97 -9.17
CA LEU A 88 -2.97 -9.54 -10.56
C LEU A 88 -3.02 -8.02 -10.73
N ALA A 89 -4.02 -7.35 -10.16
CA ALA A 89 -4.09 -5.89 -10.19
C ALA A 89 -2.89 -5.25 -9.47
N THR A 90 -2.47 -5.82 -8.34
CA THR A 90 -1.31 -5.35 -7.58
C THR A 90 -0.01 -5.59 -8.32
N ALA A 91 0.13 -6.74 -9.01
CA ALA A 91 1.27 -7.02 -9.86
C ALA A 91 1.37 -6.04 -11.03
N ALA A 92 0.24 -5.71 -11.68
CA ALA A 92 0.21 -4.71 -12.73
C ALA A 92 0.61 -3.31 -12.22
N PHE A 93 0.08 -2.90 -11.06
CA PHE A 93 0.48 -1.66 -10.39
C PHE A 93 1.99 -1.61 -10.10
N LEU A 94 2.54 -2.70 -9.55
CA LEU A 94 3.97 -2.81 -9.26
C LEU A 94 4.82 -2.83 -10.52
N ALA A 95 4.37 -3.46 -11.61
CA ALA A 95 5.09 -3.47 -12.88
C ALA A 95 5.24 -2.05 -13.44
N LEU A 96 4.18 -1.23 -13.35
CA LEU A 96 4.24 0.18 -13.73
C LEU A 96 5.17 0.98 -12.82
N LEU A 97 5.06 0.79 -11.50
CA LEU A 97 5.91 1.47 -10.52
C LEU A 97 7.39 1.12 -10.71
N VAL A 98 7.73 -0.16 -10.72
CA VAL A 98 9.09 -0.66 -10.95
C VAL A 98 9.60 -0.23 -12.32
N GLY A 99 8.78 -0.33 -13.36
CA GLY A 99 9.13 0.14 -14.70
C GLY A 99 9.53 1.61 -14.70
N SER A 100 8.76 2.47 -14.03
CA SER A 100 9.07 3.90 -13.90
C SER A 100 10.38 4.16 -13.14
N VAL A 101 10.68 3.38 -12.10
CA VAL A 101 11.93 3.50 -11.32
C VAL A 101 13.14 3.06 -12.15
N VAL A 102 13.03 1.93 -12.84
CA VAL A 102 14.10 1.38 -13.68
C VAL A 102 14.41 2.30 -14.85
N ALA A 103 13.39 2.96 -15.42
CA ALA A 103 13.52 3.91 -16.52
C ALA A 103 14.21 5.23 -16.13
N LEU A 104 14.37 5.54 -14.83
CA LEU A 104 15.11 6.73 -14.42
C LEU A 104 16.56 6.65 -14.91
N PRO A 105 17.14 7.74 -15.43
CA PRO A 105 18.58 7.81 -15.64
C PRO A 105 19.33 7.80 -14.30
N THR A 106 20.62 7.49 -14.33
CA THR A 106 21.48 7.68 -13.17
C THR A 106 21.59 9.17 -12.85
N VAL A 107 21.40 9.53 -11.57
CA VAL A 107 21.52 10.92 -11.12
C VAL A 107 22.82 11.13 -10.35
N PRO A 108 23.31 12.39 -10.21
CA PRO A 108 24.40 12.69 -9.31
C PRO A 108 24.11 12.23 -7.87
N GLY A 109 25.13 11.80 -7.14
CA GLY A 109 24.97 11.23 -5.79
C GLY A 109 24.23 12.14 -4.81
N TRP A 110 24.41 13.47 -4.92
CA TRP A 110 23.71 14.44 -4.07
C TRP A 110 22.19 14.51 -4.35
N ALA A 111 21.75 14.12 -5.55
CA ALA A 111 20.34 14.15 -5.94
C ALA A 111 19.59 12.88 -5.54
N ALA A 112 20.29 11.75 -5.33
CA ALA A 112 19.65 10.49 -4.96
C ALA A 112 18.82 10.59 -3.66
N PRO A 113 19.30 11.21 -2.55
CA PRO A 113 18.49 11.38 -1.34
C PRO A 113 17.23 12.23 -1.55
N LEU A 114 17.16 13.08 -2.58
CA LEU A 114 16.00 13.93 -2.84
C LEU A 114 14.74 13.12 -3.18
N PHE A 115 14.89 11.89 -3.71
CA PHE A 115 13.74 10.99 -3.91
C PHE A 115 13.01 10.67 -2.60
N LEU A 116 13.70 10.70 -1.46
CA LEU A 116 13.08 10.47 -0.15
C LEU A 116 12.15 11.61 0.27
N LEU A 117 12.24 12.79 -0.34
CA LEU A 117 11.28 13.89 -0.10
C LEU A 117 9.87 13.53 -0.57
N LEU A 118 9.71 12.53 -1.44
CA LEU A 118 8.39 12.04 -1.83
C LEU A 118 7.65 11.35 -0.68
N ALA A 119 8.34 10.83 0.34
CA ALA A 119 7.70 10.24 1.50
C ALA A 119 6.91 11.28 2.34
N PRO A 120 7.51 12.40 2.80
CA PRO A 120 6.74 13.42 3.50
C PRO A 120 5.70 14.11 2.60
N ILE A 121 5.96 14.24 1.28
CA ILE A 121 4.95 14.77 0.35
C ILE A 121 3.76 13.82 0.25
N GLY A 122 3.99 12.53 0.01
CA GLY A 122 2.95 11.50 -0.02
C GLY A 122 2.14 11.45 1.27
N TYR A 123 2.80 11.54 2.43
CA TYR A 123 2.12 11.65 3.72
C TYR A 123 1.20 12.87 3.79
N LYS A 124 1.66 14.04 3.31
CA LYS A 124 0.83 15.27 3.29
C LYS A 124 -0.35 15.14 2.33
N VAL A 125 -0.16 14.53 1.16
CA VAL A 125 -1.24 14.23 0.20
C VAL A 125 -2.28 13.31 0.85
N GLN A 126 -1.84 12.22 1.49
CA GLN A 126 -2.72 11.29 2.20
C GLN A 126 -3.50 12.00 3.31
N ALA A 127 -2.80 12.73 4.19
CA ALA A 127 -3.39 13.46 5.31
C ALA A 127 -4.36 14.55 4.85
N TRP A 128 -4.06 15.24 3.75
CA TRP A 128 -4.98 16.22 3.17
C TRP A 128 -6.24 15.56 2.63
N GLY A 129 -6.12 14.41 1.96
CA GLY A 129 -7.29 13.64 1.52
C GLY A 129 -8.23 13.29 2.67
N HIS A 130 -7.69 12.87 3.82
CA HIS A 130 -8.51 12.61 5.02
C HIS A 130 -9.24 13.85 5.58
N LYS A 131 -8.79 15.07 5.26
CA LYS A 131 -9.49 16.30 5.64
C LYS A 131 -10.61 16.66 4.66
N VAL A 132 -10.47 16.24 3.39
CA VAL A 132 -11.45 16.51 2.32
C VAL A 132 -12.57 15.46 2.34
N TRP A 133 -12.22 14.18 2.51
CA TRP A 133 -13.15 13.06 2.54
C TRP A 133 -13.28 12.54 3.97
N THR A 134 -14.34 12.99 4.64
CA THR A 134 -14.55 12.80 6.09
C THR A 134 -15.63 11.77 6.42
N ILE A 135 -16.27 11.15 5.42
CA ILE A 135 -17.32 10.15 5.64
C ILE A 135 -16.71 8.91 6.28
N ALA A 136 -17.23 8.53 7.44
CA ALA A 136 -16.88 7.29 8.14
C ALA A 136 -18.14 6.65 8.73
N ALA A 137 -18.21 5.32 8.64
CA ALA A 137 -19.24 4.51 9.27
C ALA A 137 -18.86 4.14 10.71
N ASP A 138 -19.82 3.61 11.47
CA ASP A 138 -19.53 3.03 12.78
C ASP A 138 -18.63 1.79 12.64
N MET A 139 -17.55 1.79 13.41
CA MET A 139 -16.49 0.78 13.39
C MET A 139 -16.37 0.01 14.71
N SER A 140 -17.34 0.18 15.62
CA SER A 140 -17.31 -0.39 16.98
C SER A 140 -17.09 -1.90 16.99
N ASP A 141 -17.82 -2.63 16.14
CA ASP A 141 -17.69 -4.09 16.03
C ASP A 141 -16.34 -4.53 15.46
N PHE A 142 -15.80 -3.78 14.50
CA PHE A 142 -14.48 -4.07 13.95
C PHE A 142 -13.39 -3.79 15.00
N ASN A 143 -13.45 -2.64 15.67
CA ASN A 143 -12.49 -2.26 16.71
C ASN A 143 -12.51 -3.25 17.89
N ARG A 144 -13.66 -3.87 18.17
CA ARG A 144 -13.75 -4.94 19.18
C ARG A 144 -13.04 -6.22 18.76
N ARG A 145 -13.10 -6.58 17.47
CA ARG A 145 -12.43 -7.77 16.91
C ARG A 145 -10.95 -7.54 16.65
N PHE A 146 -10.59 -6.31 16.30
CA PHE A 146 -9.27 -5.89 15.84
C PHE A 146 -8.94 -4.52 16.44
N PRO A 147 -8.44 -4.48 17.69
CA PRO A 147 -8.19 -3.23 18.37
C PRO A 147 -7.13 -2.41 17.62
N PRO A 148 -7.31 -1.08 17.56
CA PRO A 148 -6.30 -0.21 16.97
C PRO A 148 -4.97 -0.38 17.71
N GLY A 149 -3.89 -0.52 16.94
CA GLY A 149 -2.57 -0.80 17.50
C GLY A 149 -1.51 -0.98 16.41
N ARG A 150 -0.27 -1.21 16.85
CA ARG A 150 0.90 -1.32 15.96
C ARG A 150 0.74 -2.42 14.92
N ASP A 151 0.25 -3.59 15.32
CA ASP A 151 0.16 -4.75 14.43
C ASP A 151 -0.87 -4.54 13.32
N LEU A 152 -1.98 -3.89 13.66
CA LEU A 152 -3.00 -3.50 12.70
C LEU A 152 -2.47 -2.45 11.70
N ASN A 153 -1.65 -1.50 12.16
CA ASN A 153 -1.01 -0.52 11.28
C ASN A 153 0.00 -1.19 10.34
N LEU A 154 0.78 -2.16 10.84
CA LEU A 154 1.72 -2.92 10.03
C LEU A 154 0.99 -3.72 8.95
N ILE A 155 -0.09 -4.42 9.31
CA ILE A 155 -0.88 -5.17 8.34
C ILE A 155 -1.51 -4.24 7.31
N LEU A 156 -2.07 -3.10 7.73
CA LEU A 156 -2.58 -2.12 6.79
C LEU A 156 -1.50 -1.61 5.83
N LEU A 157 -0.27 -1.37 6.31
CA LEU A 157 0.84 -0.95 5.45
C LEU A 157 1.08 -1.92 4.28
N PHE A 158 0.94 -3.23 4.52
CA PHE A 158 1.07 -4.24 3.47
C PHE A 158 -0.19 -4.41 2.61
N TYR A 159 -1.37 -4.13 3.16
CA TYR A 159 -2.64 -4.44 2.48
C TYR A 159 -3.36 -3.21 1.93
N GLU A 160 -2.88 -1.99 2.15
CA GLU A 160 -3.56 -0.76 1.71
C GLU A 160 -3.65 -0.67 0.19
N VAL A 161 -2.54 -0.90 -0.53
CA VAL A 161 -2.53 -0.93 -2.01
C VAL A 161 -3.51 -1.98 -2.57
N PRO A 162 -3.46 -3.28 -2.19
CA PRO A 162 -4.38 -4.27 -2.74
C PRO A 162 -5.84 -3.99 -2.35
N ILE A 163 -6.10 -3.42 -1.16
CA ILE A 163 -7.44 -3.00 -0.74
C ILE A 163 -7.95 -1.86 -1.64
N CYS A 164 -7.15 -0.81 -1.87
CA CYS A 164 -7.50 0.30 -2.75
C CYS A 164 -7.71 -0.18 -4.19
N LEU A 165 -6.86 -1.08 -4.70
CA LEU A 165 -7.03 -1.66 -6.04
C LEU A 165 -8.28 -2.55 -6.12
N ASN A 166 -8.58 -3.33 -5.09
CA ASN A 166 -9.82 -4.10 -5.05
C ASN A 166 -11.05 -3.19 -5.09
N TYR A 167 -11.02 -2.11 -4.31
CA TYR A 167 -12.06 -1.08 -4.29
C TYR A 167 -12.24 -0.44 -5.67
N LEU A 168 -11.15 0.02 -6.29
CA LEU A 168 -11.21 0.79 -7.53
C LEU A 168 -11.53 -0.07 -8.75
N VAL A 169 -10.93 -1.26 -8.86
CA VAL A 169 -10.99 -2.07 -10.09
C VAL A 169 -12.16 -3.05 -10.06
N PHE A 170 -12.42 -3.69 -8.91
CA PHE A 170 -13.36 -4.82 -8.84
C PHE A 170 -14.66 -4.52 -8.09
N ARG A 171 -14.75 -3.37 -7.41
CA ARG A 171 -15.89 -2.99 -6.57
C ARG A 171 -16.46 -1.60 -6.90
N PRO A 172 -16.73 -1.27 -8.19
CA PRO A 172 -17.27 0.04 -8.56
C PRO A 172 -18.66 0.35 -7.96
N ARG A 173 -19.39 -0.68 -7.52
CA ARG A 173 -20.67 -0.50 -6.83
C ARG A 173 -20.52 0.16 -5.46
N ASP A 174 -19.38 -0.05 -4.81
CA ASP A 174 -19.11 0.51 -3.49
C ASP A 174 -18.73 2.00 -3.56
N TRP A 175 -18.50 2.55 -4.76
CA TRP A 175 -18.19 3.97 -4.98
C TRP A 175 -19.35 4.92 -4.74
N ARG A 176 -20.57 4.39 -4.62
CA ARG A 176 -21.80 5.17 -4.44
C ARG A 176 -22.24 5.24 -2.98
N ARG A 177 -21.41 4.73 -2.04
CA ARG A 177 -21.68 4.75 -0.59
C ARG A 177 -21.05 5.97 0.07
#